data_AF-A0AAV0U5W9-F1
#
_entry.id   AF-A0AAV0U5W9-F1
#
_cell.length_a   1.000
_cell.length_b   1.000
_cell.length_c   1.000
_cell.angle_alpha   90.00
_cell.angle_beta   90.00
_cell.angle_gamma   90.00
#
_symmetry.space_group_name_H-M   'P 1'
#
loop_
_entity.id
_entity.type
_entity.pdbx_description
1 polymer ?
#
loop_
_entity_poly.entity_id
_entity_poly.type
_entity_poly.pdbx_seq_one_letter_code
_entity_poly.pdbx_strand_id
1 'polypeptide(L)'
;MSALRLALWRKPLRPASLPPHDNGTTTTAAATTAVEMRRTLGLFDLLMVGIGGTVGSGVFAIAGLIASRYAGPAATLSWLLAGLGCLLSGLSFMELACLIPSSGSTYAYAYHALGELPALLAGFL
;
A
#
# COMPACT_ATOMS: atom_id res chain seq x y z
N MET A 1 23.38 24.35 4.32
CA MET A 1 22.95 23.93 2.96
C MET A 1 21.49 23.45 2.96
N SER A 2 20.58 24.18 3.63
CA SER A 2 19.20 23.72 3.91
C SER A 2 18.09 24.69 3.47
N ALA A 3 18.44 25.88 2.97
CA ALA A 3 17.48 26.88 2.50
C ALA A 3 17.09 26.69 1.02
N LEU A 4 17.97 26.08 0.22
CA LEU A 4 17.78 25.91 -1.23
C LEU A 4 16.75 24.81 -1.58
N ARG A 5 16.58 23.81 -0.72
CA ARG A 5 15.57 22.74 -0.88
C ARG A 5 14.14 23.22 -0.60
N LEU A 6 13.97 24.18 0.32
CA LEU A 6 12.68 24.78 0.64
C LEU A 6 12.23 25.85 -0.38
N ALA A 7 13.18 26.46 -1.11
CA ALA A 7 12.87 27.38 -2.21
C ALA A 7 12.39 26.66 -3.48
N LEU A 8 12.84 25.42 -3.72
CA LEU A 8 12.42 24.58 -4.84
C LEU A 8 10.97 24.06 -4.69
N TRP A 9 10.45 23.95 -3.47
CA TRP A 9 9.10 23.45 -3.19
C TRP A 9 8.02 24.55 -3.15
N ARG A 10 8.44 25.82 -3.24
CA ARG A 10 7.56 27.00 -3.14
C ARG A 10 7.40 27.73 -4.47
N LYS A 11 7.60 27.04 -5.60
CA LYS A 11 7.28 27.61 -6.93
C LYS A 11 5.76 27.68 -7.08
N PRO A 12 5.18 28.90 -7.09
CA PRO A 12 3.75 29.08 -7.15
C PRO A 12 3.24 28.88 -8.58
N LEU A 13 2.05 28.30 -8.67
CA LEU A 13 1.19 28.22 -9.85
C LEU A 13 1.18 29.56 -10.63
N ARG A 14 1.47 29.50 -11.93
CA ARG A 14 1.17 30.57 -12.91
C ARG A 14 1.01 29.93 -14.29
N PRO A 15 0.31 30.57 -15.23
CA PRO A 15 -1.05 31.10 -15.15
C PRO A 15 -1.88 30.61 -16.36
N ALA A 16 -3.17 30.95 -16.35
CA ALA A 16 -4.06 30.76 -17.48
C ALA A 16 -3.61 31.56 -18.72
N SER A 17 -2.96 30.91 -19.69
CA SER A 17 -3.03 31.19 -21.13
C SER A 17 -2.02 30.30 -21.87
N LEU A 18 -2.48 29.25 -22.57
CA LEU A 18 -1.66 28.61 -23.59
C LEU A 18 -2.19 29.07 -24.97
N PRO A 19 -1.38 29.75 -25.80
CA PRO A 19 -1.75 30.05 -27.18
C PRO A 19 -1.83 28.75 -28.02
N PRO A 20 -2.61 28.72 -29.11
CA PRO A 20 -2.76 27.53 -29.95
C PRO A 20 -1.63 27.42 -31.00
N HIS A 21 -1.39 26.18 -31.46
CA HIS A 21 -0.39 25.70 -32.44
C HIS A 21 1.04 25.54 -31.87
N ASP A 22 1.87 24.57 -32.24
CA ASP A 22 2.12 23.84 -33.48
C ASP A 22 2.90 22.51 -33.23
N ASN A 23 3.32 21.86 -34.32
CA ASN A 23 3.76 20.49 -34.51
C ASN A 23 5.30 20.32 -34.54
N GLY A 24 5.82 19.25 -33.92
CA GLY A 24 7.09 18.61 -34.32
C GLY A 24 8.30 18.72 -33.38
N THR A 25 8.68 17.56 -32.82
CA THR A 25 10.04 17.15 -32.41
C THR A 25 10.79 17.94 -31.33
N THR A 26 11.02 17.29 -30.17
CA THR A 26 12.33 16.83 -29.64
C THR A 26 12.38 17.01 -28.12
N THR A 27 12.48 15.89 -27.38
CA THR A 27 13.42 15.65 -26.26
C THR A 27 12.84 14.61 -25.30
N THR A 28 13.44 13.43 -25.33
CA THR A 28 13.39 12.38 -24.31
C THR A 28 13.88 12.94 -22.98
N ALA A 29 12.97 13.52 -22.19
CA ALA A 29 13.02 13.41 -20.75
C ALA A 29 12.04 12.29 -20.40
N ALA A 30 12.42 11.39 -19.49
CA ALA A 30 11.48 10.45 -18.88
C ALA A 30 10.46 11.25 -18.04
N ALA A 31 9.57 11.98 -18.72
CA ALA A 31 8.26 12.26 -18.21
C ALA A 31 7.63 10.88 -18.08
N THR A 32 7.60 10.37 -16.86
CA THR A 32 6.50 9.49 -16.46
C THR A 32 5.26 10.30 -16.78
N THR A 33 4.75 10.16 -18.01
CA THR A 33 3.40 10.54 -18.35
C THR A 33 2.60 9.89 -17.24
N ALA A 34 2.07 10.71 -16.34
CA ALA A 34 1.16 10.22 -15.34
C ALA A 34 -0.01 9.66 -16.14
N VAL A 35 0.08 8.37 -16.48
CA VAL A 35 -1.01 7.63 -17.07
C VAL A 35 -2.06 7.70 -15.98
N GLU A 36 -3.01 8.61 -16.16
CA GLU A 36 -4.08 8.85 -15.21
C GLU A 36 -4.90 7.57 -15.16
N MET A 37 -4.58 6.72 -14.18
CA MET A 37 -5.30 5.48 -14.00
C MET A 37 -6.70 5.84 -13.55
N ARG A 38 -7.66 5.58 -14.43
CA ARG A 38 -9.07 5.74 -14.11
C ARG A 38 -9.37 4.83 -12.92
N ARG A 39 -9.83 5.42 -11.81
CA ARG A 39 -10.21 4.66 -10.61
C ARG A 39 -11.50 3.89 -10.89
N THR A 40 -11.36 2.70 -11.46
CA THR A 40 -12.47 1.81 -11.80
C THR A 40 -12.63 0.64 -10.83
N LEU A 41 -11.69 0.44 -9.90
CA LEU A 41 -11.80 -0.64 -8.92
C LEU A 41 -12.96 -0.36 -7.97
N GLY A 42 -13.96 -1.23 -8.03
CA GLY A 42 -15.06 -1.24 -7.08
C GLY A 42 -14.68 -1.95 -5.78
N LEU A 43 -15.62 -1.96 -4.82
CA LEU A 43 -15.46 -2.67 -3.56
C LEU A 43 -15.18 -4.17 -3.78
N PHE A 44 -15.89 -4.77 -4.73
CA PHE A 44 -15.77 -6.20 -5.00
C PHE A 44 -14.40 -6.58 -5.58
N ASP A 45 -13.88 -5.76 -6.50
CA ASP A 45 -12.53 -5.96 -7.06
C ASP A 45 -11.47 -5.85 -5.98
N LEU A 46 -11.61 -4.87 -5.07
CA LEU A 46 -10.69 -4.68 -3.94
C LEU A 46 -10.73 -5.86 -2.96
N LEU A 47 -11.92 -6.39 -2.66
CA LEU A 47 -12.08 -7.56 -1.81
C LEU A 47 -11.45 -8.81 -2.45
N MET A 48 -11.66 -9.02 -3.75
CA MET A 48 -11.06 -10.15 -4.47
C MET A 48 -9.53 -10.07 -4.48
N VAL A 49 -8.97 -8.88 -4.71
CA VAL A 49 -7.52 -8.67 -4.62
C VAL A 49 -7.01 -8.94 -3.20
N GLY A 50 -7.73 -8.50 -2.17
CA GLY A 50 -7.37 -8.75 -0.77
C GLY A 50 -7.39 -10.24 -0.40
N ILE A 51 -8.43 -10.98 -0.81
CA ILE A 51 -8.54 -12.42 -0.56
C ILE A 51 -7.44 -13.17 -1.32
N GLY A 52 -7.23 -12.83 -2.59
CA GLY A 52 -6.19 -13.44 -3.44
C GLY A 52 -4.76 -13.19 -2.93
N GLY A 53 -4.51 -12.02 -2.34
CA GLY A 53 -3.22 -11.71 -1.71
C GLY A 53 -3.00 -12.42 -0.37
N THR A 54 -4.07 -12.77 0.33
CA THR A 54 -3.99 -13.41 1.67
C THR A 54 -3.89 -14.93 1.59
N VAL A 55 -4.62 -15.56 0.65
CA VAL A 55 -4.65 -17.03 0.48
C VAL A 55 -3.48 -17.46 -0.42
N GLY A 56 -2.32 -17.74 0.18
CA GLY A 56 -1.10 -18.15 -0.53
C GLY A 56 -0.74 -19.63 -0.39
N SER A 57 0.47 -20.00 -0.82
CA SER A 57 1.01 -21.37 -0.68
C SER A 57 1.18 -21.80 0.78
N GLY A 58 1.33 -20.84 1.69
CA GLY A 58 1.54 -21.07 3.12
C GLY A 58 0.49 -21.99 3.73
N VAL A 59 -0.80 -21.67 3.59
CA VAL A 59 -1.89 -22.45 4.21
C VAL A 59 -1.87 -23.92 3.78
N PHE A 60 -1.58 -24.20 2.51
CA PHE A 60 -1.50 -25.57 2.00
C PHE A 60 -0.26 -26.32 2.49
N ALA A 61 0.86 -25.62 2.67
CA ALA A 61 2.11 -26.22 3.15
C ALA A 61 2.06 -26.53 4.66
N ILE A 62 1.56 -25.59 5.48
CA ILE A 62 1.59 -25.74 6.94
C ILE A 62 0.39 -26.49 7.52
N ALA A 63 -0.77 -26.51 6.84
CA ALA A 63 -1.96 -27.19 7.38
C ALA A 63 -1.73 -28.70 7.60
N GLY A 64 -1.10 -29.39 6.65
CA GLY A 64 -0.76 -30.81 6.77
C GLY A 64 0.28 -31.08 7.86
N LEU A 65 1.25 -30.18 8.02
CA LEU A 65 2.26 -30.25 9.08
C LEU A 65 1.61 -30.09 10.46
N ILE A 66 0.72 -29.11 10.62
CA ILE A 66 0.03 -28.83 11.89
C ILE A 66 -0.91 -30.00 12.26
N ALA A 67 -1.65 -30.53 11.29
CA ALA A 67 -2.56 -31.65 11.52
C ALA A 67 -1.83 -32.94 11.93
N SER A 68 -0.67 -33.22 11.33
CA SER A 68 0.08 -34.46 11.58
C SER A 68 1.01 -34.42 12.80
N ARG A 69 1.64 -33.28 13.09
CA ARG A 69 2.71 -33.18 14.10
C ARG A 69 2.32 -32.43 15.38
N TYR A 70 1.32 -31.55 15.35
CA TYR A 70 1.09 -30.60 16.44
C TYR A 70 -0.26 -30.76 17.14
N ALA A 71 -1.38 -30.77 16.40
CA ALA A 71 -2.69 -30.53 17.02
C ALA A 71 -3.75 -31.60 16.77
N GLY A 72 -3.60 -32.49 15.78
CA GLY A 72 -4.66 -33.45 15.44
C GLY A 72 -6.01 -32.73 15.19
N PRO A 73 -7.17 -33.27 15.67
CA PRO A 73 -8.47 -32.61 15.52
C PRO A 73 -8.56 -31.20 16.15
N ALA A 74 -7.69 -30.88 17.11
CA ALA A 74 -7.66 -29.57 17.77
C ALA A 74 -7.01 -28.47 16.89
N ALA A 75 -6.47 -28.81 15.72
CA ALA A 75 -5.92 -27.83 14.79
C ALA A 75 -6.94 -26.74 14.41
N THR A 76 -8.22 -27.10 14.28
CA THR A 76 -9.29 -26.16 13.95
C THR A 76 -9.48 -25.08 15.02
N LEU A 77 -9.32 -25.43 16.31
CA LEU A 77 -9.39 -24.47 17.42
C LEU A 77 -8.23 -23.45 17.37
N SER A 78 -7.02 -23.91 17.05
CA SER A 78 -5.86 -23.01 16.90
C SER A 78 -6.03 -22.04 15.73
N TRP A 79 -6.57 -22.49 14.59
CA TRP A 79 -6.86 -21.62 13.45
C TRP A 79 -7.97 -20.60 13.74
N LEU A 80 -8.98 -20.96 14.54
CA LEU A 80 -10.01 -20.05 15.01
C LEU A 80 -9.42 -18.93 15.90
N LEU A 81 -8.57 -19.28 16.85
CA LEU A 81 -7.88 -18.32 17.72
C LEU A 81 -6.94 -17.41 16.93
N ALA A 82 -6.17 -17.97 15.99
CA ALA A 82 -5.31 -17.19 15.09
C ALA A 82 -6.13 -16.23 14.22
N GLY A 83 -7.28 -16.68 13.70
CA GLY A 83 -8.21 -15.85 12.94
C GLY A 83 -8.75 -14.67 13.77
N LEU A 84 -9.07 -14.89 15.04
CA LEU A 84 -9.50 -13.82 15.94
C LEU A 84 -8.41 -12.75 16.13
N GLY A 85 -7.14 -13.17 16.28
CA GLY A 85 -6.01 -12.24 16.34
C GLY A 85 -5.82 -11.45 15.03
N CYS A 86 -5.98 -12.13 13.89
CA CYS A 86 -5.93 -11.49 12.58
C CYS A 86 -7.05 -10.46 12.40
N LEU A 87 -8.28 -10.74 12.87
CA LEU A 87 -9.39 -9.80 12.82
C LEU A 87 -9.12 -8.54 13.63
N LEU A 88 -8.58 -8.68 14.84
CA LEU A 88 -8.27 -7.54 15.69
C LEU A 88 -7.17 -6.66 15.09
N SER A 89 -6.14 -7.30 14.51
CA SER A 89 -5.10 -6.58 13.77
C SER A 89 -5.65 -5.95 12.49
N GLY A 90 -6.53 -6.62 11.76
CA GLY A 90 -7.15 -6.08 10.54
C GLY A 90 -8.01 -4.87 10.82
N LEU A 91 -8.72 -4.84 11.96
CA LEU A 91 -9.54 -3.71 12.37
C LEU A 91 -8.70 -2.46 12.65
N SER A 92 -7.56 -2.60 13.32
CA SER A 92 -6.66 -1.45 13.57
C SER A 92 -6.03 -0.93 12.27
N PHE A 93 -5.68 -1.81 11.34
CA PHE A 93 -5.22 -1.40 10.01
C PHE A 93 -6.33 -0.73 9.18
N MET A 94 -7.58 -1.18 9.32
CA MET A 94 -8.73 -0.56 8.67
C MET A 94 -8.96 0.87 9.17
N GLU A 95 -8.89 1.10 10.48
CA GLU A 95 -9.00 2.44 11.06
C GLU A 95 -7.95 3.39 10.50
N LEU A 96 -6.71 2.91 10.37
CA LEU A 96 -5.60 3.68 9.80
C LEU A 96 -5.79 3.96 8.30
N ALA A 97 -6.32 3.00 7.54
CA ALA A 97 -6.63 3.16 6.13
C ALA A 97 -7.75 4.19 5.90
N CYS A 98 -8.72 4.29 6.82
CA CYS A 98 -9.75 5.33 6.78
C CYS A 98 -9.21 6.72 7.11
N LEU A 99 -8.23 6.83 8.02
CA LEU A 99 -7.63 8.09 8.43
C LEU A 99 -6.67 8.65 7.38
N ILE A 100 -5.90 7.80 6.71
CA ILE A 100 -4.87 8.20 5.75
C ILE A 100 -5.12 7.49 4.41
N PRO A 101 -5.98 8.04 3.52
CA PRO A 101 -6.27 7.47 2.20
C PRO A 101 -5.13 7.78 1.23
N SER A 102 -3.94 7.25 1.52
CA SER A 102 -2.74 7.37 0.70
C SER A 102 -2.44 6.04 0.00
N SER A 103 -1.95 6.10 -1.24
CA SER A 103 -1.49 4.93 -1.98
C SER A 103 -0.15 4.45 -1.42
N GLY A 104 -0.17 3.70 -0.31
CA GLY A 104 1.01 3.12 0.30
C GLY A 104 0.67 2.08 1.36
N SER A 105 1.54 1.06 1.51
CA SER A 105 1.42 0.04 2.56
C SER A 105 1.96 0.59 3.90
N THR A 106 2.38 -0.30 4.80
CA THR A 106 3.00 -0.03 6.10
C THR A 106 4.00 1.13 6.11
N TYR A 107 4.80 1.32 5.06
CA TYR A 107 5.74 2.45 4.93
C TYR A 107 5.05 3.82 5.01
N ALA A 108 3.96 4.02 4.26
CA ALA A 108 3.28 5.31 4.20
C ALA A 108 2.62 5.65 5.54
N TYR A 109 2.04 4.64 6.19
CA TYR A 109 1.46 4.79 7.52
C TYR A 109 2.52 5.10 8.59
N ALA A 110 3.66 4.40 8.56
CA ALA A 110 4.77 4.64 9.48
C ALA A 110 5.41 6.01 9.25
N TYR A 111 5.52 6.48 8.00
CA TYR A 111 6.04 7.80 7.66
C TYR A 111 5.16 8.92 8.23
N HIS A 112 3.84 8.78 8.10
CA HIS A 112 2.90 9.75 8.64
C HIS A 112 2.83 9.75 10.18
N ALA A 113 3.04 8.61 10.84
CA ALA A 113 2.94 8.50 12.29
C ALA A 113 4.24 8.81 13.04
N LEU A 114 5.40 8.36 12.54
CA LEU A 114 6.63 8.27 13.33
C LEU A 114 7.87 8.88 12.64
N GLY A 115 7.77 9.30 11.37
CA GLY A 115 8.86 9.90 10.61
C GLY A 115 9.73 8.90 9.83
N GLU A 116 10.90 9.36 9.38
CA GLU A 116 11.65 8.74 8.26
C GLU A 116 12.38 7.43 8.62
N LEU A 117 13.00 7.35 9.81
CA LEU A 117 13.73 6.16 10.29
C LEU A 117 12.83 4.93 10.51
N PRO A 118 11.75 5.02 11.29
CA PRO A 118 10.83 3.89 11.50
C PRO A 118 10.08 3.52 10.22
N ALA A 119 9.79 4.48 9.35
CA ALA A 119 9.23 4.19 8.03
C ALA A 119 10.18 3.36 7.17
N LEU A 120 11.48 3.72 7.13
CA LEU A 120 12.48 2.98 6.37
C LEU A 120 12.62 1.53 6.87
N LEU A 121 12.61 1.31 8.18
CA LEU A 121 12.65 -0.03 8.77
C LEU A 121 11.40 -0.84 8.40
N ALA A 122 10.21 -0.23 8.52
CA ALA A 122 8.94 -0.89 8.17
C ALA A 122 8.76 -1.12 6.66
N GLY A 123 9.47 -0.37 5.81
CA GLY A 123 9.50 -0.59 4.37
C GLY A 123 10.51 -1.63 3.92
N PHE A 124 11.55 -1.90 4.73
CA PHE A 124 12.59 -2.88 4.42
C PHE A 124 12.30 -4.28 4.97
N LEU A 125 11.62 -4.38 6.13
CA LEU A 125 11.23 -5.63 6.78
C LEU A 125 10.00 -6.26 6.12
#